data_AF-A0A519YB45-F1
#
_entry.id   AF-A0A519YB45-F1
#
_cell.length_a   1.000
_cell.length_b   1.000
_cell.length_c   1.000
_cell.angle_alpha   90.00
_cell.angle_beta   90.00
_cell.angle_gamma   90.00
#
_symmetry.space_group_name_H-M   'P 1'
#
loop_
_entity.id
_entity.type
_entity.pdbx_description
1 polymer ?
#
loop_
_entity_poly.entity_id
_entity_poly.type
_entity_poly.pdbx_seq_one_letter_code
_entity_poly.pdbx_strand_id
1 'polypeptide(L)'
;FVGAPAEARMPMGVAIYTRPTDGAMFAVVGRKTGPREGYLAQYRLADDGQGQLAMMRVRSFGTWSGKKEIESIAVDNELGFIYYSDEGVGVRKYYADPAKGDAELALFAKTGFTEDHEGISIYKTGPKAGYILVSDQGASQFRFFPRQGTAADPNAHPELRAVRVAAHFSDGSDVTNVPLNAQFPHGLFVAMSDNKTFHYYRWEDILGKDVKAIE
;
A
#
# COMPACT_ATOMS: atom_id res chain seq x y z
N PHE A 1 0.49 -9.92 -17.44
CA PHE A 1 1.79 -10.62 -17.64
C PHE A 1 1.77 -11.54 -18.87
N VAL A 2 1.25 -11.07 -20.01
CA VAL A 2 1.16 -11.90 -21.22
C VAL A 2 2.58 -12.32 -21.66
N GLY A 3 2.75 -13.59 -22.01
CA GLY A 3 4.03 -14.19 -22.41
C GLY A 3 4.84 -14.86 -21.29
N ALA A 4 4.48 -14.69 -20.02
CA ALA A 4 5.12 -15.39 -18.91
C ALA A 4 4.56 -16.83 -18.73
N PRO A 5 5.30 -17.74 -18.05
CA PRO A 5 4.78 -19.04 -17.62
C PRO A 5 3.48 -18.93 -16.82
N ALA A 6 2.65 -19.98 -16.79
CA ALA A 6 1.30 -19.93 -16.23
C ALA A 6 1.29 -19.51 -14.74
N GLU A 7 2.18 -20.07 -13.95
CA GLU A 7 2.41 -19.77 -12.55
C GLU A 7 2.81 -18.31 -12.32
N ALA A 8 3.64 -17.74 -13.20
CA ALA A 8 4.08 -16.34 -13.14
C ALA A 8 3.04 -15.35 -13.73
N ARG A 9 1.88 -15.84 -14.16
CA ARG A 9 0.76 -15.03 -14.64
C ARG A 9 -0.38 -14.89 -13.64
N MET A 10 -0.33 -15.60 -12.51
CA MET A 10 -1.35 -15.50 -11.47
C MET A 10 -1.25 -14.12 -10.80
N PRO A 11 -2.25 -13.23 -10.95
CA PRO A 11 -2.24 -11.94 -10.29
C PRO A 11 -2.39 -12.14 -8.78
N MET A 12 -1.85 -11.19 -8.01
CA MET A 12 -2.03 -11.15 -6.56
C MET A 12 -2.47 -9.75 -6.12
N GLY A 13 -1.54 -8.91 -5.65
CA GLY A 13 -1.86 -7.53 -5.27
C GLY A 13 -2.31 -6.65 -6.44
N VAL A 14 -3.21 -5.71 -6.17
CA VAL A 14 -3.66 -4.70 -7.13
C VAL A 14 -3.95 -3.36 -6.44
N ALA A 15 -3.58 -2.26 -7.10
CA ALA A 15 -3.93 -0.92 -6.67
C ALA A 15 -4.18 0.00 -7.88
N ILE A 16 -4.94 1.07 -7.68
CA ILE A 16 -5.26 2.05 -8.71
C ILE A 16 -4.51 3.37 -8.43
N TYR A 17 -3.82 3.87 -9.46
CA TYR A 17 -3.24 5.20 -9.47
C TYR A 17 -4.05 6.11 -10.39
N THR A 18 -4.47 7.27 -9.88
CA THR A 18 -5.00 8.36 -10.71
C THR A 18 -4.01 9.50 -10.68
N ARG A 19 -3.45 9.83 -11.85
CA ARG A 19 -2.46 10.89 -11.97
C ARG A 19 -3.13 12.26 -11.80
N PRO A 20 -2.68 13.09 -10.83
CA PRO A 20 -3.34 14.37 -10.55
C PRO A 20 -3.29 15.39 -11.70
N THR A 21 -2.27 15.31 -12.57
CA THR A 21 -2.04 16.33 -13.60
C THR A 21 -3.00 16.24 -14.79
N ASP A 22 -3.50 15.06 -15.11
CA ASP A 22 -4.35 14.83 -16.29
C ASP A 22 -5.49 13.82 -16.08
N GLY A 23 -5.64 13.29 -14.86
CA GLY A 23 -6.67 12.30 -14.54
C GLY A 23 -6.44 10.91 -15.15
N ALA A 24 -5.27 10.66 -15.77
CA ALA A 24 -4.98 9.34 -16.33
C ALA A 24 -4.97 8.28 -15.23
N MET A 25 -5.69 7.18 -15.45
CA MET A 25 -5.81 6.08 -14.50
C MET A 25 -4.89 4.92 -14.87
N PHE A 26 -4.35 4.26 -13.87
CA PHE A 26 -3.46 3.12 -14.03
C PHE A 26 -3.78 2.04 -13.00
N ALA A 27 -3.72 0.78 -13.41
CA ALA A 27 -3.68 -0.36 -12.50
C ALA A 27 -2.23 -0.79 -12.29
N VAL A 28 -1.82 -0.91 -11.03
CA VAL A 28 -0.56 -1.52 -10.62
C VAL A 28 -0.91 -2.93 -10.15
N VAL A 29 -0.30 -3.95 -10.75
CA VAL A 29 -0.65 -5.34 -10.52
C VAL A 29 0.60 -6.12 -10.16
N GLY A 30 0.57 -6.77 -8.99
CA GLY A 30 1.52 -7.79 -8.55
C GLY A 30 1.14 -9.17 -9.07
N ARG A 31 1.93 -10.17 -8.71
CA ARG A 31 1.72 -11.56 -9.11
C ARG A 31 2.13 -12.46 -7.96
N LYS A 32 1.73 -13.73 -8.01
CA LYS A 32 2.11 -14.75 -7.03
C LYS A 32 3.60 -15.11 -7.05
N THR A 33 4.20 -15.09 -8.24
CA THR A 33 5.62 -15.40 -8.42
C THR A 33 6.17 -14.78 -9.71
N GLY A 34 7.49 -14.60 -9.81
CA GLY A 34 8.16 -14.22 -11.05
C GLY A 34 9.61 -13.76 -10.82
N PRO A 35 10.22 -13.02 -11.78
CA PRO A 35 11.59 -12.53 -11.60
C PRO A 35 11.76 -11.54 -10.45
N ARG A 36 12.99 -11.46 -9.92
CA ARG A 36 13.39 -10.52 -8.88
C ARG A 36 13.29 -9.06 -9.27
N GLU A 37 13.36 -8.74 -10.56
CA GLU A 37 13.18 -7.38 -11.07
C GLU A 37 12.01 -7.34 -12.06
N GLY A 38 11.33 -6.19 -12.13
CA GLY A 38 10.12 -6.07 -12.94
C GLY A 38 8.98 -6.94 -12.40
N TYR A 39 8.87 -7.03 -11.07
CA TYR A 39 7.87 -7.86 -10.40
C TYR A 39 6.44 -7.37 -10.66
N LEU A 40 6.23 -6.07 -10.52
CA LEU A 40 4.95 -5.42 -10.74
C LEU A 40 4.83 -5.02 -12.21
N ALA A 41 3.60 -5.05 -12.72
CA ALA A 41 3.26 -4.44 -14.00
C ALA A 41 2.29 -3.29 -13.79
N GLN A 42 2.49 -2.19 -14.50
CA GLN A 42 1.57 -1.06 -14.51
C GLN A 42 0.88 -0.96 -15.86
N TYR A 43 -0.44 -0.82 -15.84
CA TYR A 43 -1.29 -0.72 -17.03
C TYR A 43 -2.02 0.61 -17.02
N ARG A 44 -1.97 1.36 -18.13
CA ARG A 44 -2.86 2.50 -18.35
C ARG A 44 -4.27 1.97 -18.62
N LEU A 45 -5.23 2.54 -17.92
CA LEU A 45 -6.65 2.29 -18.06
C LEU A 45 -7.25 3.38 -18.94
N ALA A 46 -8.00 2.99 -19.97
CA ALA A 46 -8.69 3.92 -20.86
C ALA A 46 -9.95 3.28 -21.43
N ASP A 47 -10.88 4.11 -21.88
CA ASP A 47 -11.95 3.66 -22.77
C ASP A 47 -11.36 3.26 -24.13
N ASP A 48 -11.84 2.18 -24.71
CA ASP A 48 -11.39 1.68 -26.02
C ASP A 48 -12.09 2.35 -27.23
N GLY A 49 -12.89 3.39 -26.98
CA GLY A 49 -13.72 4.07 -27.97
C GLY A 49 -15.09 3.43 -28.18
N GLN A 50 -15.37 2.29 -27.54
CA GLN A 50 -16.62 1.53 -27.66
C GLN A 50 -17.32 1.36 -26.29
N GLY A 51 -16.88 2.11 -25.27
CA GLY A 51 -17.44 1.98 -23.93
C GLY A 51 -16.87 0.81 -23.13
N GLN A 52 -15.78 0.16 -23.59
CA GLN A 52 -15.13 -0.94 -22.88
C GLN A 52 -13.77 -0.51 -22.30
N LEU A 53 -13.36 -1.17 -21.21
CA LEU A 53 -12.07 -0.91 -20.57
C LEU A 53 -10.92 -1.54 -21.38
N ALA A 54 -10.02 -0.70 -21.88
CA ALA A 54 -8.70 -1.11 -22.38
C ALA A 54 -7.64 -1.01 -21.27
N MET A 55 -6.78 -2.04 -21.19
CA MET A 55 -5.62 -2.07 -20.30
C MET A 55 -4.32 -2.20 -21.11
N MET A 56 -3.53 -1.13 -21.17
CA MET A 56 -2.26 -1.12 -21.91
C MET A 56 -1.08 -1.13 -20.94
N ARG A 57 -0.23 -2.16 -20.98
CA ARG A 57 0.96 -2.21 -20.13
C ARG A 57 1.91 -1.07 -20.50
N VAL A 58 2.21 -0.19 -19.55
CA VAL A 58 3.10 0.97 -19.74
C VAL A 58 4.50 0.76 -19.17
N ARG A 59 4.65 -0.12 -18.17
CA ARG A 59 5.95 -0.56 -17.65
C ARG A 59 5.85 -1.84 -16.83
N SER A 60 7.01 -2.42 -16.55
CA SER A 60 7.22 -3.41 -15.48
C SER A 60 8.33 -2.89 -14.58
N PHE A 61 8.14 -2.92 -13.27
CA PHE A 61 9.08 -2.35 -12.29
C PHE A 61 9.02 -3.14 -10.97
N GLY A 62 9.82 -2.72 -9.99
CA GLY A 62 9.76 -3.25 -8.64
C GLY A 62 10.65 -4.48 -8.43
N THR A 63 11.44 -4.42 -7.37
CA THR A 63 12.26 -5.51 -6.85
C THR A 63 11.45 -6.45 -5.95
N TRP A 64 11.62 -7.75 -6.11
CA TRP A 64 11.12 -8.79 -5.22
C TRP A 64 12.28 -9.62 -4.68
N SER A 65 12.29 -9.84 -3.37
CA SER A 65 13.39 -10.51 -2.68
C SER A 65 13.55 -11.98 -3.05
N GLY A 66 12.51 -12.60 -3.61
CA GLY A 66 12.44 -14.06 -3.76
C GLY A 66 11.84 -14.78 -2.55
N LYS A 67 11.41 -14.04 -1.53
CA LYS A 67 10.72 -14.58 -0.35
C LYS A 67 9.22 -14.34 -0.52
N LYS A 68 8.44 -15.39 -0.27
CA LYS A 68 6.96 -15.41 -0.35
C LYS A 68 6.43 -14.57 -1.52
N GLU A 69 5.42 -13.73 -1.34
CA GLU A 69 4.81 -12.97 -2.43
C GLU A 69 4.75 -11.46 -2.14
N ILE A 70 4.16 -10.71 -3.07
CA ILE A 70 3.82 -9.30 -2.89
C ILE A 70 2.30 -9.24 -3.07
N GLU A 71 1.57 -9.37 -1.96
CA GLU A 71 0.10 -9.31 -1.95
C GLU A 71 -0.41 -7.88 -1.78
N SER A 72 0.30 -7.09 -0.99
CA SER A 72 -0.14 -5.74 -0.63
C SER A 72 0.51 -4.67 -1.48
N ILE A 73 -0.32 -3.86 -2.15
CA ILE A 73 0.08 -2.68 -2.92
C ILE A 73 -0.83 -1.52 -2.51
N ALA A 74 -0.25 -0.38 -2.13
CA ALA A 74 -0.95 0.87 -1.89
C ALA A 74 -0.42 1.98 -2.79
N VAL A 75 -1.30 2.89 -3.18
CA VAL A 75 -0.94 4.04 -4.02
C VAL A 75 -1.36 5.33 -3.31
N ASP A 76 -0.40 6.24 -3.15
CA ASP A 76 -0.68 7.62 -2.79
C ASP A 76 -0.83 8.46 -4.06
N ASN A 77 -2.08 8.73 -4.45
CA ASN A 77 -2.36 9.55 -5.64
C ASN A 77 -1.81 10.98 -5.52
N GLU A 78 -1.85 11.57 -4.34
CA GLU A 78 -1.49 12.97 -4.12
C GLU A 78 0.02 13.17 -4.11
N LEU A 79 0.75 12.30 -3.42
CA LEU A 79 2.22 12.33 -3.42
C LEU A 79 2.84 11.63 -4.63
N GLY A 80 2.06 10.81 -5.35
CA GLY A 80 2.49 10.10 -6.54
C GLY A 80 3.46 8.97 -6.22
N PHE A 81 3.18 8.19 -5.17
CA PHE A 81 4.01 7.06 -4.75
C PHE A 81 3.24 5.74 -4.75
N ILE A 82 3.95 4.66 -5.06
CA ILE A 82 3.52 3.28 -4.89
C ILE A 82 4.30 2.71 -3.70
N TYR A 83 3.59 2.03 -2.81
CA TYR A 83 4.14 1.24 -1.72
C TYR A 83 3.72 -0.21 -1.91
N TYR A 84 4.62 -1.16 -1.69
CA TYR A 84 4.23 -2.56 -1.62
C TYR A 84 5.06 -3.31 -0.59
N SER A 85 4.45 -4.34 -0.01
CA SER A 85 5.09 -5.21 0.97
C SER A 85 5.86 -6.31 0.26
N ASP A 86 7.18 -6.36 0.45
CA ASP A 86 8.01 -7.52 0.10
C ASP A 86 8.13 -8.36 1.38
N GLU A 87 7.29 -9.38 1.48
CA GLU A 87 7.06 -10.13 2.72
C GLU A 87 8.36 -10.64 3.37
N GLY A 88 8.48 -10.41 4.68
CA GLY A 88 9.68 -10.78 5.44
C GLY A 88 10.93 -9.94 5.10
N VAL A 89 10.77 -8.84 4.36
CA VAL A 89 11.86 -7.90 4.02
C VAL A 89 11.53 -6.47 4.42
N GLY A 90 10.35 -5.97 4.04
CA GLY A 90 9.93 -4.60 4.35
C GLY A 90 8.98 -4.02 3.31
N VAL A 91 8.71 -2.73 3.44
CA VAL A 91 7.88 -1.98 2.48
C VAL A 91 8.77 -1.19 1.55
N ARG A 92 8.59 -1.40 0.25
CA ARG A 92 9.32 -0.68 -0.80
C ARG A 92 8.51 0.47 -1.35
N LYS A 93 9.19 1.52 -1.80
CA LYS A 93 8.59 2.77 -2.31
C LYS A 93 9.10 3.09 -3.71
N TYR A 94 8.18 3.43 -4.61
CA TYR A 94 8.46 3.80 -6.01
C TYR A 94 7.62 5.01 -6.42
N TYR A 95 8.00 5.69 -7.50
CA TYR A 95 7.10 6.67 -8.13
C TYR A 95 5.90 5.98 -8.79
N ALA A 96 4.72 6.58 -8.67
CA ALA A 96 3.50 6.08 -9.32
C ALA A 96 3.41 6.48 -10.80
N ASP A 97 3.95 7.64 -11.17
CA ASP A 97 4.00 8.08 -12.57
C ASP A 97 5.05 7.26 -13.34
N PRO A 98 4.65 6.51 -14.39
CA PRO A 98 5.60 5.72 -15.18
C PRO A 98 6.69 6.55 -15.86
N ALA A 99 6.46 7.85 -16.11
CA ALA A 99 7.47 8.73 -16.71
C ALA A 99 8.63 9.05 -15.76
N LYS A 100 8.49 8.80 -14.45
CA LYS A 100 9.55 9.02 -13.45
C LYS A 100 10.52 7.84 -13.32
N GLY A 101 10.34 6.79 -14.11
CA GLY A 101 11.22 5.62 -14.14
C GLY A 101 10.99 4.64 -12.98
N ASP A 102 11.86 3.64 -12.92
CA ASP A 102 11.61 2.39 -12.18
C ASP A 102 12.54 2.21 -10.97
N ALA A 103 13.31 3.24 -10.62
CA ALA A 103 14.22 3.21 -9.49
C ALA A 103 13.46 3.12 -8.16
N GLU A 104 13.93 2.22 -7.29
CA GLU A 104 13.48 2.17 -5.90
C GLU A 104 13.89 3.45 -5.17
N LEU A 105 12.95 4.03 -4.43
CA LEU A 105 13.17 5.25 -3.66
C LEU A 105 13.48 4.95 -2.19
N ALA A 106 12.88 3.90 -1.64
CA ALA A 106 13.08 3.51 -0.25
C ALA A 106 12.75 2.03 -0.02
N LEU A 107 13.40 1.47 1.00
CA LEU A 107 12.98 0.25 1.69
C LEU A 107 12.95 0.55 3.19
N PHE A 108 11.75 0.53 3.78
CA PHE A 108 11.52 0.79 5.21
C PHE A 108 10.75 -0.36 5.86
N ALA A 109 10.36 -0.21 7.12
CA ALA A 109 9.66 -1.25 7.89
C ALA A 109 10.45 -2.58 8.01
N LYS A 110 11.80 -2.53 7.94
CA LYS A 110 12.67 -3.71 7.81
C LYS A 110 12.76 -4.61 9.05
N THR A 111 12.25 -4.15 10.18
CA THR A 111 12.42 -4.79 11.49
C THR A 111 11.18 -4.63 12.32
N GLY A 112 11.00 -5.50 13.32
CA GLY A 112 9.90 -5.43 14.28
C GLY A 112 8.71 -6.31 13.90
N PHE A 113 8.55 -6.65 12.63
CA PHE A 113 7.48 -7.54 12.16
C PHE A 113 7.71 -8.99 12.62
N THR A 114 6.63 -9.63 13.05
CA THR A 114 6.65 -11.00 13.58
C THR A 114 6.64 -12.01 12.45
N GLU A 115 5.77 -11.79 11.48
CA GLU A 115 5.69 -12.55 10.22
C GLU A 115 5.60 -11.57 9.05
N ASP A 116 4.54 -11.67 8.25
CA ASP A 116 4.50 -11.00 6.96
C ASP A 116 4.05 -9.54 7.07
N HIS A 117 4.66 -8.72 6.21
CA HIS A 117 4.18 -7.39 5.88
C HIS A 117 2.99 -7.56 4.95
N GLU A 118 1.78 -7.28 5.43
CA GLU A 118 0.59 -7.44 4.59
C GLU A 118 -0.02 -6.09 4.21
N GLY A 119 -1.34 -5.93 4.34
CA GLY A 119 -2.12 -4.78 3.91
C GLY A 119 -1.49 -3.45 4.30
N ILE A 120 -1.37 -2.57 3.32
CA ILE A 120 -0.89 -1.20 3.47
C ILE A 120 -2.08 -0.25 3.30
N SER A 121 -2.32 0.59 4.30
CA SER A 121 -3.34 1.65 4.27
C SER A 121 -2.69 3.03 4.39
N ILE A 122 -3.29 4.06 3.81
CA ILE A 122 -2.77 5.43 3.86
C ILE A 122 -3.82 6.37 4.46
N TYR A 123 -3.60 6.82 5.69
CA TYR A 123 -4.44 7.84 6.33
C TYR A 123 -3.85 9.23 6.12
N LYS A 124 -4.64 10.14 5.58
CA LYS A 124 -4.19 11.51 5.26
C LYS A 124 -4.63 12.48 6.36
N THR A 125 -3.69 13.20 6.96
CA THR A 125 -3.99 14.31 7.88
C THR A 125 -3.98 15.67 7.18
N GLY A 126 -3.52 15.71 5.93
CA GLY A 126 -3.53 16.86 5.05
C GLY A 126 -2.98 16.52 3.66
N PRO A 127 -2.67 17.51 2.81
CA PRO A 127 -2.22 17.28 1.43
C PRO A 127 -0.88 16.53 1.32
N LYS A 128 -0.04 16.61 2.35
CA LYS A 128 1.29 16.00 2.36
C LYS A 128 1.54 15.09 3.54
N ALA A 129 0.94 15.39 4.69
CA ALA A 129 1.14 14.64 5.92
C ALA A 129 0.12 13.52 6.10
N GLY A 130 0.47 12.56 6.94
CA GLY A 130 -0.39 11.45 7.30
C GLY A 130 0.40 10.24 7.78
N TYR A 131 -0.25 9.08 7.72
CA TYR A 131 0.30 7.82 8.18
C TYR A 131 0.19 6.76 7.08
N ILE A 132 1.24 5.98 6.94
CA ILE A 132 1.22 4.67 6.28
C ILE A 132 1.06 3.64 7.39
N LEU A 133 0.03 2.81 7.30
CA LEU A 133 -0.22 1.70 8.20
C LEU A 133 0.16 0.42 7.46
N VAL A 134 0.89 -0.47 8.11
CA VAL A 134 1.30 -1.76 7.55
C VAL A 134 0.88 -2.85 8.53
N SER A 135 0.17 -3.86 8.04
CA SER A 135 -0.20 -5.02 8.83
C SER A 135 1.04 -5.82 9.24
N ASP A 136 1.15 -6.13 10.52
CA ASP A 136 2.06 -7.14 11.08
C ASP A 136 1.20 -8.37 11.40
N GLN A 137 0.98 -9.17 10.36
CA GLN A 137 -0.08 -10.18 10.27
C GLN A 137 -0.03 -11.15 11.46
N GLY A 138 1.13 -11.74 11.71
CA GLY A 138 1.36 -12.70 12.80
C GLY A 138 1.23 -12.11 14.22
N ALA A 139 1.21 -10.77 14.36
CA ALA A 139 1.11 -10.11 15.66
C ALA A 139 -0.26 -9.45 15.92
N SER A 140 -1.19 -9.53 14.97
CA SER A 140 -2.53 -8.90 15.07
C SER A 140 -2.44 -7.41 15.44
N GLN A 141 -1.55 -6.69 14.73
CA GLN A 141 -1.31 -5.27 14.95
C GLN A 141 -0.96 -4.55 13.65
N PHE A 142 -1.15 -3.24 13.65
CA PHE A 142 -0.72 -2.36 12.56
C PHE A 142 0.41 -1.45 13.03
N ARG A 143 1.44 -1.34 12.20
CA ARG A 143 2.60 -0.48 12.42
C ARG A 143 2.47 0.80 11.61
N PHE A 144 2.83 1.91 12.23
CA PHE A 144 2.57 3.26 11.71
C PHE A 144 3.89 3.90 11.31
N PHE A 145 3.88 4.51 10.13
CA PHE A 145 5.01 5.22 9.54
C PHE A 145 4.55 6.58 9.02
N PRO A 146 5.40 7.62 9.02
CA PRO A 146 5.02 8.91 8.48
C PRO A 146 4.81 8.81 6.97
N ARG A 147 3.71 9.34 6.43
CA ARG A 147 3.42 9.34 4.99
C ARG A 147 4.47 10.12 4.18
N GLN A 148 4.88 11.27 4.72
CA GLN A 148 5.79 12.22 4.08
C GLN A 148 7.28 11.89 4.25
N GLY A 149 7.63 10.88 5.06
CA GLY A 149 8.99 10.66 5.53
C GLY A 149 9.40 11.63 6.63
N THR A 150 10.71 11.85 6.81
CA THR A 150 11.24 12.84 7.77
C THR A 150 11.52 14.18 7.09
N ALA A 151 11.67 15.24 7.89
CA ALA A 151 12.08 16.55 7.37
C ALA A 151 13.46 16.55 6.69
N ALA A 152 14.39 15.69 7.16
CA ALA A 152 15.74 15.57 6.61
C ALA A 152 15.79 14.68 5.35
N ASP A 153 14.92 13.68 5.28
CA ASP A 153 14.84 12.72 4.18
C ASP A 153 13.38 12.26 3.96
N PRO A 154 12.74 12.62 2.83
CA PRO A 154 11.38 12.21 2.50
C PRO A 154 11.24 10.71 2.16
N ASN A 155 12.34 9.98 2.06
CA ASN A 155 12.38 8.53 1.88
C ASN A 155 12.68 7.78 3.19
N ALA A 156 12.97 8.49 4.28
CA ALA A 156 13.12 7.90 5.60
C ALA A 156 11.76 7.82 6.30
N HIS A 157 11.28 6.59 6.54
CA HIS A 157 10.00 6.32 7.19
C HIS A 157 10.23 5.56 8.51
N PRO A 158 10.65 6.24 9.61
CA PRO A 158 10.82 5.59 10.91
C PRO A 158 9.48 5.09 11.46
N GLU A 159 9.51 3.99 12.20
CA GLU A 159 8.31 3.53 12.91
C GLU A 159 7.92 4.56 13.98
N LEU A 160 6.64 4.94 13.96
CA LEU A 160 6.05 5.83 14.95
C LEU A 160 5.48 5.04 16.13
N ARG A 161 4.85 3.90 15.84
CA ARG A 161 4.27 2.97 16.82
C ARG A 161 3.75 1.68 16.17
N ALA A 162 3.37 0.74 17.03
CA ALA A 162 2.52 -0.41 16.70
C ALA A 162 1.22 -0.38 17.53
N VAL A 163 0.10 -0.77 16.93
CA VAL A 163 -1.23 -0.76 17.56
C VAL A 163 -1.88 -2.12 17.37
N ARG A 164 -2.13 -2.82 18.49
CA ARG A 164 -2.89 -4.07 18.48
C ARG A 164 -4.33 -3.82 18.09
N VAL A 165 -4.87 -4.74 17.31
CA VAL A 165 -6.25 -4.74 16.84
C VAL A 165 -6.95 -6.03 17.21
N ALA A 166 -8.28 -6.03 17.12
CA ALA A 166 -9.07 -7.23 17.33
C ALA A 166 -9.04 -8.20 16.12
N ALA A 167 -8.75 -7.69 14.92
CA ALA A 167 -8.57 -8.50 13.73
C ALA A 167 -7.37 -9.42 13.91
N HIS A 168 -7.56 -10.70 13.60
CA HIS A 168 -6.55 -11.74 13.71
C HIS A 168 -6.00 -12.08 12.33
N PHE A 169 -4.66 -12.19 12.25
CA PHE A 169 -3.95 -12.58 11.03
C PHE A 169 -4.36 -11.73 9.81
N SER A 170 -4.33 -10.41 10.00
CA SER A 170 -4.93 -9.46 9.06
C SER A 170 -4.11 -9.33 7.79
N ASP A 171 -4.79 -9.59 6.68
CA ASP A 171 -4.24 -9.50 5.33
C ASP A 171 -4.53 -8.12 4.73
N GLY A 172 -5.70 -7.95 4.10
CA GLY A 172 -6.19 -6.68 3.58
C GLY A 172 -6.70 -5.71 4.65
N SER A 173 -6.39 -4.42 4.45
CA SER A 173 -6.93 -3.30 5.22
C SER A 173 -7.14 -2.08 4.32
N ASP A 174 -8.01 -1.17 4.74
CA ASP A 174 -8.15 0.15 4.11
C ASP A 174 -8.58 1.21 5.13
N VAL A 175 -8.35 2.48 4.81
CA VAL A 175 -8.69 3.60 5.69
C VAL A 175 -9.18 4.82 4.91
N THR A 176 -10.21 5.47 5.44
CA THR A 176 -10.62 6.80 4.99
C THR A 176 -10.52 7.81 6.13
N ASN A 177 -10.14 9.05 5.79
CA ASN A 177 -10.18 10.20 6.69
C ASN A 177 -11.47 11.04 6.52
N VAL A 178 -12.37 10.63 5.63
CA VAL A 178 -13.65 11.31 5.38
C VAL A 178 -14.61 10.98 6.53
N PRO A 179 -15.17 11.98 7.23
CA PRO A 179 -16.22 11.75 8.22
C PRO A 179 -17.40 11.02 7.59
N LEU A 180 -17.78 9.87 8.16
CA LEU A 180 -18.88 9.05 7.60
C LEU A 180 -20.20 9.31 8.31
N ASN A 181 -20.17 9.41 9.64
CA ASN A 181 -21.33 9.68 10.50
C ASN A 181 -20.87 10.04 11.92
N ALA A 182 -21.81 10.21 12.85
CA ALA A 182 -21.51 10.54 14.25
C ALA A 182 -20.67 9.47 14.99
N GLN A 183 -20.68 8.21 14.54
CA GLN A 183 -19.86 7.14 15.10
C GLN A 183 -18.44 7.13 14.52
N PHE A 184 -18.25 7.61 13.29
CA PHE A 184 -16.97 7.68 12.58
C PHE A 184 -16.66 9.12 12.13
N PRO A 185 -16.47 10.06 13.09
CA PRO A 185 -16.31 11.48 12.78
C PRO A 185 -14.97 11.81 12.12
N HIS A 186 -13.94 10.97 12.26
CA HIS A 186 -12.63 11.15 11.64
C HIS A 186 -12.33 10.07 10.57
N GLY A 187 -13.39 9.46 10.07
CA GLY A 187 -13.35 8.34 9.15
C GLY A 187 -13.25 6.98 9.82
N LEU A 188 -12.90 5.97 9.03
CA LEU A 188 -13.04 4.56 9.35
C LEU A 188 -11.79 3.81 8.90
N PHE A 189 -11.23 3.03 9.81
CA PHE A 189 -10.24 2.01 9.49
C PHE A 189 -10.89 0.63 9.47
N VAL A 190 -10.64 -0.15 8.43
CA VAL A 190 -11.15 -1.50 8.25
C VAL A 190 -10.00 -2.48 8.13
N ALA A 191 -10.05 -3.58 8.87
CA ALA A 191 -9.10 -4.67 8.77
C ALA A 191 -9.82 -6.01 8.65
N MET A 192 -9.41 -6.84 7.68
CA MET A 192 -9.90 -8.21 7.54
C MET A 192 -9.30 -9.09 8.64
N SER A 193 -10.04 -10.11 9.08
CA SER A 193 -9.55 -11.20 9.92
C SER A 193 -9.69 -12.53 9.19
N ASP A 194 -8.77 -13.46 9.43
CA ASP A 194 -8.73 -14.80 8.82
C ASP A 194 -10.02 -15.65 8.97
N ASN A 195 -10.86 -15.32 9.95
CA ASN A 195 -12.22 -15.89 10.10
C ASN A 195 -13.25 -15.31 9.11
N LYS A 196 -12.83 -14.55 8.10
CA LYS A 196 -13.64 -13.91 7.05
C LYS A 196 -14.54 -12.78 7.54
N THR A 197 -14.20 -12.17 8.67
CA THR A 197 -14.88 -10.96 9.16
C THR A 197 -14.05 -9.71 8.87
N PHE A 198 -14.71 -8.56 8.90
CA PHE A 198 -14.06 -7.25 8.81
C PHE A 198 -14.34 -6.48 10.10
N HIS A 199 -13.28 -6.02 10.74
CA HIS A 199 -13.37 -5.21 11.94
C HIS A 199 -13.31 -3.73 11.57
N TYR A 200 -14.21 -2.96 12.18
CA TYR A 200 -14.33 -1.51 11.97
C TYR A 200 -13.81 -0.77 13.19
N TYR A 201 -12.89 0.15 12.97
CA TYR A 201 -12.28 0.94 14.02
C TYR A 201 -12.47 2.42 13.74
N ARG A 202 -12.83 3.17 14.79
CA ARG A 202 -12.77 4.63 14.73
C ARG A 202 -11.31 5.05 14.64
N TRP A 203 -11.04 6.04 13.80
CA TRP A 203 -9.66 6.48 13.59
C TRP A 203 -9.00 6.96 14.88
N GLU A 204 -9.71 7.72 15.73
CA GLU A 204 -9.18 8.21 17.00
C GLU A 204 -8.78 7.10 17.99
N ASP A 205 -9.42 5.93 17.93
CA ASP A 205 -9.08 4.79 18.79
C ASP A 205 -7.80 4.10 18.30
N ILE A 206 -7.63 4.03 16.99
CA ILE A 206 -6.45 3.46 16.33
C ILE A 206 -5.25 4.38 16.47
N LEU A 207 -5.45 5.68 16.26
CA LEU A 207 -4.42 6.68 16.46
C LEU A 207 -3.97 6.67 17.92
N GLY A 208 -4.90 6.66 18.88
CA GLY A 208 -4.58 6.69 20.31
C GLY A 208 -4.00 8.03 20.78
N LYS A 209 -3.82 8.19 22.09
CA LYS A 209 -3.47 9.48 22.72
C LYS A 209 -1.99 9.87 22.60
N ASP A 210 -1.11 8.91 22.30
CA ASP A 210 0.35 9.06 22.41
C ASP A 210 1.07 9.23 21.07
N VAL A 211 0.35 9.58 20.00
CA VAL A 211 1.02 9.83 18.71
C VAL A 211 1.83 11.10 18.84
N LYS A 212 3.16 10.94 18.78
CA LYS A 212 4.07 12.06 18.58
C LYS A 212 3.53 12.85 17.39
N ALA A 213 3.21 14.12 17.61
CA ALA A 213 2.79 15.00 16.53
C ALA A 213 3.79 14.81 15.38
N ILE A 214 3.26 14.62 14.18
CA ILE A 214 4.07 14.70 12.99
C ILE A 214 4.51 16.17 12.92
N GLU A 215 5.72 16.46 13.40
CA GLU A 215 6.40 17.74 13.16
C GLU A 215 7.02 17.75 11.76
#